data_AF-A0A962TIP5-F1
#
_entry.id   AF-A0A962TIP5-F1
#
_cell.length_a   1.000
_cell.length_b   1.000
_cell.length_c   1.000
_cell.angle_alpha   90.00
_cell.angle_beta   90.00
_cell.angle_gamma   90.00
#
_symmetry.space_group_name_H-M   'P 1'
#
loop_
_entity.id
_entity.type
_entity.pdbx_description
1 polymer ?
#
loop_
_entity_poly.entity_id
_entity_poly.type
_entity_poly.pdbx_seq_one_letter_code
_entity_poly.pdbx_strand_id
1 'polypeptide(L)'
;IGDRLLEAAEAAALERDCVSMRLEVRRDNPPSLNLFRRHGYRQFKEVLDYYEDHMAALRFEKRLVPQIQLALVKVPYYQQTLEFTCGPAALMMAMKALDPMLELDRKLELRLWREATTIFMTSGHGGCGPYGLALSAYRRGFDLEIYVNEDGVFLVDSVRSLEKKEVMRLVQEDWIEELRQLPVTLHCGSLGVDELRQKFEAGGIPLVLISSYRIYGERFPHWVVVTGFDDHYIYVHDPLVDAEKGETVTDSVNMPIPHREFQRMARYGKAAQKAVLILYRSQRRPELPTLF
;
A
#
# COMPACT_ATOMS: atom_id res chain seq x y z
N ILE A 1 -29.98 20.11 -16.44
CA ILE A 1 -29.05 19.48 -17.43
C ILE A 1 -27.68 19.21 -16.82
N GLY A 2 -27.11 20.13 -16.03
CA GLY A 2 -25.82 19.96 -15.36
C GLY A 2 -25.70 18.69 -14.51
N ASP A 3 -26.70 18.38 -13.68
CA ASP A 3 -26.71 17.15 -12.87
C ASP A 3 -26.60 15.88 -13.74
N ARG A 4 -27.42 15.78 -14.80
CA ARG A 4 -27.40 14.63 -15.72
C ARG A 4 -26.08 14.48 -16.48
N LEU A 5 -25.45 15.61 -16.86
CA LEU A 5 -24.14 15.58 -17.53
C LEU A 5 -23.04 15.12 -16.58
N LEU A 6 -23.09 15.56 -15.32
CA LEU A 6 -22.15 15.15 -14.30
C LEU A 6 -22.30 13.67 -13.98
N GLU A 7 -23.52 13.18 -13.76
CA GLU A 7 -23.81 11.75 -13.55
C GLU A 7 -23.34 10.89 -14.73
N ALA A 8 -23.60 11.33 -15.97
CA ALA A 8 -23.13 10.62 -17.17
C ALA A 8 -21.60 10.61 -17.25
N ALA A 9 -20.93 11.71 -16.87
CA ALA A 9 -19.48 11.77 -16.82
C ALA A 9 -18.89 10.86 -15.73
N GLU A 10 -19.53 10.78 -14.56
CA GLU A 10 -19.15 9.87 -13.47
C GLU A 10 -19.29 8.40 -13.90
N ALA A 11 -20.41 8.03 -14.52
CA ALA A 11 -20.62 6.68 -15.05
C ALA A 11 -19.59 6.33 -16.14
N ALA A 12 -19.37 7.26 -17.08
CA ALA A 12 -18.38 7.09 -18.15
C ALA A 12 -16.94 6.98 -17.61
N ALA A 13 -16.63 7.64 -16.49
CA ALA A 13 -15.34 7.51 -15.82
C ALA A 13 -15.21 6.14 -15.13
N LEU A 14 -16.25 5.67 -14.45
CA LEU A 14 -16.29 4.33 -13.84
C LEU A 14 -16.15 3.21 -14.88
N GLU A 15 -16.84 3.31 -16.02
CA GLU A 15 -16.70 2.37 -17.16
C GLU A 15 -15.26 2.31 -17.70
N ARG A 16 -14.46 3.34 -17.44
CA ARG A 16 -13.04 3.42 -17.82
C ARG A 16 -12.11 3.06 -16.66
N ASP A 17 -12.63 2.43 -15.60
CA ASP A 17 -11.94 2.06 -14.36
C ASP A 17 -11.35 3.26 -13.59
N CYS A 18 -11.86 4.49 -13.79
CA CYS A 18 -11.43 5.64 -13.00
C CYS A 18 -12.02 5.59 -11.59
N VAL A 19 -11.15 5.74 -10.58
CA VAL A 19 -11.57 5.65 -9.17
C VAL A 19 -11.97 6.99 -8.56
N SER A 20 -11.56 8.09 -9.18
CA SER A 20 -11.97 9.45 -8.84
C SER A 20 -12.12 10.29 -10.12
N MET A 21 -12.88 11.37 -10.02
CA MET A 21 -12.95 12.42 -11.03
C MET A 21 -12.48 13.74 -10.42
N ARG A 22 -11.62 14.44 -11.15
CA ARG A 22 -11.12 15.78 -10.82
C ARG A 22 -11.63 16.78 -11.84
N LEU A 23 -11.87 18.00 -11.39
CA LEU A 23 -12.36 19.08 -12.23
C LEU A 23 -11.85 20.44 -11.76
N GLU A 24 -11.73 21.36 -12.71
CA GLU A 24 -11.37 22.76 -12.49
C GLU A 24 -12.56 23.66 -12.77
N VAL A 25 -12.89 24.52 -11.81
CA VAL A 25 -14.01 25.46 -11.89
C VAL A 25 -13.52 26.86 -11.62
N ARG A 26 -13.94 27.81 -12.45
CA ARG A 26 -13.69 29.23 -12.19
C ARG A 26 -14.21 29.63 -10.81
N ARG A 27 -13.39 30.38 -10.06
CA ARG A 27 -13.74 30.88 -8.71
C ARG A 27 -15.00 31.74 -8.70
N ASP A 28 -15.27 32.45 -9.79
CA ASP A 28 -16.41 33.35 -9.99
C ASP A 28 -17.65 32.67 -10.60
N ASN A 29 -17.73 31.33 -10.58
CA ASN A 29 -18.89 30.57 -11.08
C ASN A 29 -19.68 29.86 -9.96
N PRO A 30 -20.48 30.60 -9.14
CA PRO A 30 -21.29 30.00 -8.07
C PRO A 30 -22.20 28.86 -8.50
N PRO A 31 -22.88 28.90 -9.67
CA PRO A 31 -23.72 27.79 -10.12
C PRO A 31 -22.96 26.46 -10.24
N SER A 32 -21.81 26.45 -10.91
CA SER A 32 -20.99 25.25 -11.06
C SER A 32 -20.40 24.79 -9.72
N LEU A 33 -19.90 25.73 -8.91
CA LEU A 33 -19.36 25.41 -7.57
C LEU A 33 -20.41 24.74 -6.68
N ASN A 34 -21.66 25.21 -6.71
CA ASN A 34 -22.75 24.60 -5.97
C ASN A 34 -23.19 23.26 -6.54
N LEU A 35 -23.16 23.08 -7.87
CA LEU A 35 -23.42 21.78 -8.50
C LEU A 35 -22.45 20.72 -7.97
N PHE A 36 -21.14 20.96 -8.08
CA PHE A 36 -20.13 19.98 -7.68
C PHE A 36 -20.16 19.70 -6.17
N ARG A 37 -20.31 20.73 -5.33
CA ARG A 37 -20.45 20.54 -3.87
C ARG A 37 -21.64 19.66 -3.50
N ARG A 38 -22.81 19.86 -4.13
CA ARG A 38 -24.01 19.02 -3.89
C ARG A 38 -23.81 17.56 -4.31
N HIS A 39 -23.00 17.33 -5.35
CA HIS A 39 -22.64 15.98 -5.80
C HIS A 39 -21.48 15.35 -5.00
N GLY A 40 -21.01 16.00 -3.93
CA GLY A 40 -20.01 15.45 -3.02
C GLY A 40 -18.55 15.71 -3.41
N TYR A 41 -18.30 16.59 -4.37
CA TYR A 41 -16.94 17.00 -4.73
C TYR A 41 -16.34 17.90 -3.65
N ARG A 42 -15.10 17.61 -3.27
CA ARG A 42 -14.34 18.37 -2.27
C ARG A 42 -13.28 19.23 -2.97
N GLN A 43 -13.21 20.50 -2.61
CA GLN A 43 -12.15 21.39 -3.08
C GLN A 43 -10.84 21.01 -2.39
N PHE A 44 -9.77 20.80 -3.16
CA PHE A 44 -8.44 20.44 -2.60
C PHE A 44 -7.34 21.42 -2.99
N LYS A 45 -7.55 22.26 -4.02
CA LYS A 45 -6.55 23.22 -4.47
C LYS A 45 -7.19 24.45 -5.12
N GLU A 46 -6.53 25.59 -5.00
CA GLU A 46 -6.76 26.77 -5.84
C GLU A 46 -5.52 27.03 -6.70
N VAL A 47 -5.73 27.29 -7.98
CA VAL A 47 -4.69 27.65 -8.94
C VAL A 47 -4.97 29.07 -9.42
N LEU A 48 -4.11 29.99 -9.03
CA LEU A 48 -4.16 31.38 -9.50
C LEU A 48 -3.74 31.43 -10.97
N ASP A 49 -4.22 32.45 -11.68
CA ASP A 49 -3.80 32.72 -13.07
C ASP A 49 -3.98 31.50 -14.01
N TYR A 50 -5.11 30.80 -13.87
CA TYR A 50 -5.37 29.56 -14.61
C TYR A 50 -6.10 29.80 -15.93
N TYR A 51 -7.07 30.71 -15.93
CA TYR A 51 -7.84 31.07 -17.12
C TYR A 51 -7.16 32.21 -17.87
N GLU A 52 -7.48 32.37 -19.17
CA GLU A 52 -6.89 33.40 -20.04
C GLU A 52 -7.05 34.83 -19.48
N ASP A 53 -8.09 35.07 -18.68
CA ASP A 53 -8.36 36.34 -18.02
C ASP A 53 -7.76 36.45 -16.61
N HIS A 54 -6.76 35.61 -16.32
CA HIS A 54 -6.07 35.50 -15.03
C HIS A 54 -6.96 35.06 -13.86
N MET A 55 -8.20 34.62 -14.12
CA MET A 55 -9.08 34.13 -13.06
C MET A 55 -8.54 32.85 -12.43
N ALA A 56 -8.76 32.70 -11.13
CA ALA A 56 -8.39 31.50 -10.40
C ALA A 56 -9.31 30.32 -10.72
N ALA A 57 -8.73 29.12 -10.81
CA ALA A 57 -9.43 27.86 -10.85
C ALA A 57 -9.44 27.19 -9.48
N LEU A 58 -10.62 26.83 -9.00
CA LEU A 58 -10.82 25.95 -7.86
C LEU A 58 -10.85 24.51 -8.38
N ARG A 59 -9.94 23.68 -7.87
CA ARG A 59 -9.87 22.25 -8.19
C ARG A 59 -10.66 21.42 -7.19
N PHE A 60 -11.47 20.54 -7.72
CA PHE A 60 -12.33 19.65 -6.95
C PHE A 60 -12.04 18.19 -7.29
N GLU A 61 -12.30 17.30 -6.34
CA GLU A 61 -12.19 15.84 -6.50
C GLU A 61 -13.38 15.13 -5.85
N LYS A 62 -13.84 14.03 -6.46
CA LYS A 62 -14.78 13.06 -5.88
C LYS A 62 -14.30 11.65 -6.20
N ARG A 63 -14.29 10.78 -5.19
CA ARG A 63 -14.12 9.32 -5.37
C ARG A 63 -15.41 8.74 -5.94
N LEU A 64 -15.32 8.00 -7.04
CA LEU A 64 -16.48 7.48 -7.76
C LEU A 64 -16.84 6.05 -7.35
N VAL A 65 -15.86 5.26 -6.93
CA VAL A 65 -16.11 3.88 -6.52
C VAL A 65 -16.89 3.88 -5.21
N PRO A 66 -18.01 3.13 -5.11
CA PRO A 66 -18.65 2.89 -3.84
C PRO A 66 -17.61 2.38 -2.86
N GLN A 67 -17.47 3.02 -1.70
CA GLN A 67 -16.78 2.37 -0.59
C GLN A 67 -17.54 1.05 -0.38
N ILE A 68 -16.94 -0.11 -0.70
CA ILE A 68 -17.39 -1.37 -0.14
C ILE A 68 -17.64 -1.07 1.33
N GLN A 69 -18.86 -1.35 1.80
CA GLN A 69 -19.29 -1.05 3.16
C GLN A 69 -18.11 -1.32 4.09
N LEU A 70 -17.49 -0.27 4.64
CA LEU A 70 -16.23 -0.40 5.40
C LEU A 70 -16.39 -1.42 6.55
N ALA A 71 -17.63 -1.65 6.98
CA ALA A 71 -18.05 -2.69 7.92
C ALA A 71 -17.71 -4.13 7.49
N LEU A 72 -17.50 -4.41 6.19
CA LEU A 72 -17.15 -5.73 5.65
C LEU A 72 -15.64 -5.92 5.49
N VAL A 73 -14.84 -4.84 5.65
CA VAL A 73 -13.38 -4.92 5.53
C VAL A 73 -12.81 -5.61 6.75
N LYS A 74 -12.28 -6.83 6.56
CA LYS A 74 -11.78 -7.68 7.64
C LYS A 74 -10.42 -7.25 8.19
N VAL A 75 -9.65 -6.52 7.38
CA VAL A 75 -8.31 -6.05 7.76
C VAL A 75 -8.44 -4.69 8.45
N PRO A 76 -8.02 -4.54 9.71
CA PRO A 76 -8.10 -3.25 10.39
C PRO A 76 -7.05 -2.29 9.87
N TYR A 77 -7.34 -1.00 9.96
CA TYR A 77 -6.43 0.05 9.51
C TYR A 77 -5.47 0.50 10.62
N TYR A 78 -4.20 0.68 10.26
CA TYR A 78 -3.18 1.33 11.08
C TYR A 78 -2.36 2.28 10.19
N GLN A 79 -2.41 3.58 10.50
CA GLN A 79 -1.59 4.60 9.83
C GLN A 79 -0.15 4.48 10.32
N GLN A 80 0.82 4.42 9.41
CA GLN A 80 2.24 4.48 9.81
C GLN A 80 2.54 5.78 10.54
N THR A 81 3.37 5.70 11.58
CA THR A 81 3.73 6.88 12.39
C THR A 81 5.01 7.56 11.92
N LEU A 82 5.75 6.93 11.00
CA LEU A 82 7.02 7.42 10.46
C LEU A 82 7.08 7.14 8.96
N GLU A 83 7.78 7.99 8.19
CA GLU A 83 7.83 7.91 6.71
C GLU A 83 8.44 6.61 6.17
N PHE A 84 9.21 5.88 6.98
CA PHE A 84 9.97 4.68 6.58
C PHE A 84 9.38 3.37 7.13
N THR A 85 8.21 3.41 7.77
CA THR A 85 7.59 2.25 8.45
C THR A 85 6.36 1.68 7.74
N CYS A 86 6.19 1.96 6.44
CA CYS A 86 5.08 1.40 5.65
C CYS A 86 5.03 -0.14 5.69
N GLY A 87 6.17 -0.83 5.56
CA GLY A 87 6.27 -2.29 5.67
C GLY A 87 5.77 -2.82 7.03
N PRO A 88 6.34 -2.34 8.16
CA PRO A 88 5.85 -2.63 9.50
C PRO A 88 4.36 -2.36 9.70
N ALA A 89 3.84 -1.23 9.25
CA ALA A 89 2.42 -0.88 9.38
C ALA A 89 1.51 -1.82 8.57
N ALA A 90 1.88 -2.13 7.31
CA ALA A 90 1.20 -3.15 6.49
C ALA A 90 1.20 -4.52 7.17
N LEU A 91 2.33 -4.90 7.80
CA LEU A 91 2.47 -6.15 8.51
C LEU A 91 1.62 -6.21 9.78
N MET A 92 1.57 -5.13 10.55
CA MET A 92 0.72 -5.00 11.73
C MET A 92 -0.76 -5.19 11.38
N MET A 93 -1.23 -4.54 10.31
CA MET A 93 -2.61 -4.69 9.85
C MET A 93 -2.92 -6.15 9.45
N ALA A 94 -2.01 -6.79 8.71
CA ALA A 94 -2.17 -8.19 8.32
C ALA A 94 -2.17 -9.15 9.53
N MET A 95 -1.25 -8.95 10.48
CA MET A 95 -1.17 -9.75 11.69
C MET A 95 -2.43 -9.58 12.55
N LYS A 96 -2.94 -8.35 12.74
CA LYS A 96 -4.16 -8.08 13.50
C LYS A 96 -5.41 -8.69 12.86
N ALA A 97 -5.46 -8.73 11.53
CA ALA A 97 -6.55 -9.40 10.81
C ALA A 97 -6.61 -10.90 11.12
N LEU A 98 -5.45 -11.53 11.36
CA LEU A 98 -5.31 -12.96 11.65
C LEU A 98 -5.35 -13.29 13.16
N ASP A 99 -4.89 -12.35 13.99
CA ASP A 99 -4.94 -12.40 15.45
C ASP A 99 -5.61 -11.12 16.01
N PRO A 100 -6.94 -11.16 16.24
CA PRO A 100 -7.66 -10.01 16.78
C PRO A 100 -7.21 -9.56 18.17
N MET A 101 -6.45 -10.39 18.91
CA MET A 101 -5.95 -10.04 20.25
C MET A 101 -4.64 -9.24 20.21
N LEU A 102 -3.97 -9.15 19.06
CA LEU A 102 -2.72 -8.41 18.92
C LEU A 102 -2.94 -6.91 19.18
N GLU A 103 -2.27 -6.31 20.14
CA GLU A 103 -2.34 -4.85 20.33
C GLU A 103 -1.44 -4.13 19.32
N LEU A 104 -2.01 -3.14 18.63
CA LEU A 104 -1.28 -2.32 17.67
C LEU A 104 -0.82 -1.02 18.34
N ASP A 105 0.50 -0.87 18.48
CA ASP A 105 1.09 0.36 19.00
C ASP A 105 2.37 0.74 18.23
N ARG A 106 2.82 1.97 18.46
CA ARG A 106 4.05 2.51 17.84
C ARG A 106 5.30 1.74 18.25
N LYS A 107 5.31 1.05 19.40
CA LYS A 107 6.46 0.26 19.84
C LYS A 107 6.58 -1.01 19.01
N LEU A 108 5.47 -1.67 18.69
CA LEU A 108 5.43 -2.82 17.79
C LEU A 108 5.90 -2.40 16.40
N GLU A 109 5.40 -1.29 15.88
CA GLU A 109 5.81 -0.72 14.58
C GLU A 109 7.33 -0.54 14.49
N LEU A 110 7.93 0.14 15.46
CA LEU A 110 9.38 0.36 15.53
C LEU A 110 10.17 -0.93 15.73
N ARG A 111 9.62 -1.89 16.48
CA ARG A 111 10.25 -3.19 16.69
C ARG A 111 10.31 -4.00 15.39
N LEU A 112 9.21 -4.07 14.65
CA LEU A 112 9.15 -4.69 13.33
C LEU A 112 10.12 -4.01 12.36
N TRP A 113 10.17 -2.67 12.36
CA TRP A 113 11.13 -1.93 11.53
C TRP A 113 12.59 -2.30 11.85
N ARG A 114 12.97 -2.30 13.13
CA ARG A 114 14.34 -2.65 13.56
C ARG A 114 14.76 -4.07 13.17
N GLU A 115 13.80 -5.00 13.11
CA GLU A 115 14.04 -6.38 12.72
C GLU A 115 14.10 -6.59 11.20
N ALA A 116 13.45 -5.72 10.43
CA ALA A 116 13.24 -5.89 8.99
C ALA A 116 13.94 -4.82 8.12
N THR A 117 14.66 -3.87 8.74
CA THR A 117 15.25 -2.72 8.03
C THR A 117 16.42 -3.14 7.14
N THR A 118 16.46 -2.64 5.91
CA THR A 118 17.62 -2.80 5.01
C THR A 118 18.80 -1.92 5.41
N ILE A 119 18.73 -1.24 6.57
CA ILE A 119 19.66 -0.24 7.12
C ILE A 119 19.69 1.05 6.29
N PHE A 120 19.85 0.96 4.98
CA PHE A 120 19.91 2.10 4.07
C PHE A 120 18.79 2.06 3.03
N MET A 121 18.28 3.25 2.71
CA MET A 121 17.43 3.49 1.55
C MET A 121 17.56 4.98 1.20
N THR A 122 17.77 5.28 -0.09
CA THR A 122 17.93 6.66 -0.58
C THR A 122 18.93 7.48 0.27
N SER A 123 18.54 8.68 0.71
CA SER A 123 19.30 9.54 1.62
C SER A 123 18.83 9.47 3.07
N GLY A 124 17.78 8.69 3.35
CA GLY A 124 17.12 8.62 4.65
C GLY A 124 17.34 7.29 5.40
N HIS A 125 16.40 6.99 6.29
CA HIS A 125 16.36 5.72 7.00
C HIS A 125 16.03 4.57 6.04
N GLY A 126 16.62 3.40 6.29
CA GLY A 126 16.30 2.18 5.52
C GLY A 126 14.83 1.80 5.64
N GLY A 127 14.21 1.46 4.51
CA GLY A 127 12.91 0.79 4.47
C GLY A 127 13.03 -0.68 4.88
N CYS A 128 12.02 -1.49 4.53
CA CYS A 128 12.01 -2.92 4.83
C CYS A 128 11.97 -3.78 3.55
N GLY A 129 12.80 -4.82 3.52
CA GLY A 129 12.78 -5.84 2.47
C GLY A 129 11.78 -6.96 2.77
N PRO A 130 11.41 -7.79 1.77
CA PRO A 130 10.45 -8.87 1.96
C PRO A 130 10.92 -9.90 2.99
N TYR A 131 12.20 -10.28 2.95
CA TYR A 131 12.77 -11.31 3.83
C TYR A 131 12.77 -10.90 5.30
N GLY A 132 13.16 -9.66 5.61
CA GLY A 132 13.14 -9.14 6.97
C GLY A 132 11.72 -9.08 7.55
N LEU A 133 10.74 -8.60 6.77
CA LEU A 133 9.33 -8.56 7.18
C LEU A 133 8.79 -9.98 7.42
N ALA A 134 9.08 -10.89 6.50
CA ALA A 134 8.71 -12.30 6.58
C ALA A 134 9.24 -12.98 7.85
N LEU A 135 10.54 -12.83 8.12
CA LEU A 135 11.19 -13.39 9.31
C LEU A 135 10.62 -12.79 10.60
N SER A 136 10.38 -11.48 10.61
CA SER A 136 9.79 -10.79 11.76
C SER A 136 8.36 -11.28 12.08
N ALA A 137 7.55 -11.56 11.05
CA ALA A 137 6.24 -12.17 11.19
C ALA A 137 6.32 -13.61 11.69
N TYR A 138 7.22 -14.41 11.12
CA TYR A 138 7.44 -15.80 11.55
C TYR A 138 7.80 -15.90 13.03
N ARG A 139 8.71 -15.04 13.51
CA ARG A 139 9.12 -14.97 14.93
C ARG A 139 7.97 -14.64 15.89
N ARG A 140 6.86 -14.11 15.36
CA ARG A 140 5.63 -13.81 16.12
C ARG A 140 4.55 -14.87 15.95
N GLY A 141 4.90 -16.02 15.37
CA GLY A 141 3.99 -17.16 15.26
C GLY A 141 2.98 -17.02 14.13
N PHE A 142 3.35 -16.44 12.99
CA PHE A 142 2.55 -16.48 11.76
C PHE A 142 3.19 -17.45 10.75
N ASP A 143 2.35 -18.17 10.02
CA ASP A 143 2.78 -18.93 8.85
C ASP A 143 2.79 -17.99 7.64
N LEU A 144 3.68 -18.22 6.67
CA LEU A 144 3.79 -17.33 5.52
C LEU A 144 4.38 -17.99 4.28
N GLU A 145 4.06 -17.38 3.15
CA GLU A 145 4.70 -17.62 1.86
C GLU A 145 5.33 -16.32 1.35
N ILE A 146 6.51 -16.43 0.74
CA ILE A 146 7.25 -15.31 0.14
C ILE A 146 7.29 -15.51 -1.36
N TYR A 147 6.88 -14.51 -2.14
CA TYR A 147 6.99 -14.51 -3.59
C TYR A 147 7.86 -13.35 -4.04
N VAL A 148 8.95 -13.65 -4.73
CA VAL A 148 9.89 -12.66 -5.29
C VAL A 148 10.27 -13.05 -6.71
N ASN A 149 10.41 -12.07 -7.61
CA ASN A 149 10.66 -12.35 -9.03
C ASN A 149 12.15 -12.42 -9.42
N GLU A 150 13.07 -12.17 -8.49
CA GLU A 150 14.51 -12.19 -8.73
C GLU A 150 15.29 -12.53 -7.46
N ASP A 151 16.53 -12.98 -7.66
CA ASP A 151 17.48 -13.30 -6.58
C ASP A 151 18.36 -12.11 -6.17
N GLY A 152 18.10 -10.92 -6.72
CA GLY A 152 18.85 -9.70 -6.44
C GLY A 152 18.63 -9.14 -5.04
N VAL A 153 19.52 -8.22 -4.62
CA VAL A 153 19.36 -7.49 -3.36
C VAL A 153 18.22 -6.47 -3.50
N PHE A 154 17.19 -6.60 -2.66
CA PHE A 154 16.04 -5.72 -2.69
C PHE A 154 16.42 -4.28 -2.34
N LEU A 155 15.89 -3.33 -3.11
CA LEU A 155 16.05 -1.89 -2.93
C LEU A 155 17.50 -1.37 -3.05
N VAL A 156 18.46 -2.20 -3.46
CA VAL A 156 19.89 -1.87 -3.55
C VAL A 156 20.17 -0.71 -4.51
N ASP A 157 19.34 -0.55 -5.54
CA ASP A 157 19.43 0.55 -6.50
C ASP A 157 19.01 1.91 -5.92
N SER A 158 18.42 1.93 -4.73
CA SER A 158 18.10 3.19 -4.02
C SER A 158 19.35 3.88 -3.47
N VAL A 159 20.47 3.18 -3.35
CA VAL A 159 21.73 3.72 -2.82
C VAL A 159 22.85 3.70 -3.87
N ARG A 160 23.75 4.68 -3.81
CA ARG A 160 24.88 4.81 -4.75
C ARG A 160 26.21 4.28 -4.20
N SER A 161 26.40 4.32 -2.88
CA SER A 161 27.66 3.89 -2.23
C SER A 161 27.80 2.36 -2.29
N LEU A 162 28.96 1.89 -2.77
CA LEU A 162 29.28 0.46 -2.82
C LEU A 162 29.30 -0.18 -1.43
N GLU A 163 29.83 0.53 -0.44
CA GLU A 163 29.83 0.08 0.96
C GLU A 163 28.40 -0.09 1.50
N LYS A 164 27.50 0.86 1.21
CA LYS A 164 26.09 0.74 1.61
C LYS A 164 25.40 -0.44 0.92
N LYS A 165 25.68 -0.64 -0.37
CA LYS A 165 25.16 -1.80 -1.13
C LYS A 165 25.65 -3.11 -0.54
N GLU A 166 26.90 -3.17 -0.12
CA GLU A 166 27.48 -4.35 0.52
C GLU A 166 26.83 -4.66 1.86
N VAL A 167 26.59 -3.65 2.69
CA VAL A 167 25.84 -3.82 3.95
C VAL A 167 24.43 -4.35 3.69
N MET A 168 23.71 -3.79 2.71
CA MET A 168 22.38 -4.27 2.33
C MET A 168 22.40 -5.73 1.86
N ARG A 169 23.43 -6.13 1.09
CA ARG A 169 23.62 -7.51 0.62
C ARG A 169 23.79 -8.46 1.80
N LEU A 170 24.71 -8.16 2.72
CA LEU A 170 24.99 -9.00 3.90
C LEU A 170 23.77 -9.18 4.79
N VAL A 171 23.02 -8.10 5.04
CA VAL A 171 21.77 -8.17 5.82
C VAL A 171 20.72 -9.05 5.14
N GLN A 172 20.57 -8.93 3.82
CA GLN A 172 19.62 -9.78 3.09
C GLN A 172 20.03 -11.25 3.09
N GLU A 173 21.33 -11.53 2.91
CA GLU A 173 21.86 -12.90 2.94
C GLU A 173 21.60 -13.58 4.28
N ASP A 174 21.86 -12.88 5.39
CA ASP A 174 21.57 -13.37 6.74
C ASP A 174 20.09 -13.75 6.92
N TRP A 175 19.16 -12.89 6.49
CA TRP A 175 17.72 -13.23 6.52
C TRP A 175 17.37 -14.43 5.67
N ILE A 176 17.96 -14.56 4.47
CA ILE A 176 17.70 -15.69 3.58
C ILE A 176 18.26 -16.98 4.18
N GLU A 177 19.44 -16.93 4.79
CA GLU A 177 20.04 -18.07 5.49
C GLU A 177 19.18 -18.54 6.67
N GLU A 178 18.67 -17.61 7.49
CA GLU A 178 17.72 -17.93 8.55
C GLU A 178 16.43 -18.53 8.00
N LEU A 179 15.81 -17.89 6.99
CA LEU A 179 14.54 -18.34 6.41
C LEU A 179 14.64 -19.74 5.79
N ARG A 180 15.78 -20.12 5.22
CA ARG A 180 16.01 -21.47 4.67
C ARG A 180 15.97 -22.57 5.73
N GLN A 181 16.18 -22.25 7.00
CA GLN A 181 16.08 -23.20 8.12
C GLN A 181 14.66 -23.31 8.69
N LEU A 182 13.73 -22.49 8.19
CA LEU A 182 12.37 -22.40 8.68
C LEU A 182 11.40 -23.03 7.68
N PRO A 183 10.22 -23.52 8.11
CA PRO A 183 9.16 -24.03 7.24
C PRO A 183 8.42 -22.88 6.53
N VAL A 184 9.16 -21.91 5.98
CA VAL A 184 8.63 -20.81 5.18
C VAL A 184 8.86 -21.13 3.71
N THR A 185 7.81 -21.02 2.90
CA THR A 185 7.94 -21.33 1.47
C THR A 185 8.35 -20.08 0.70
N LEU A 186 9.52 -20.14 0.05
CA LEU A 186 10.03 -19.10 -0.84
C LEU A 186 9.81 -19.52 -2.30
N HIS A 187 9.03 -18.71 -3.02
CA HIS A 187 8.71 -18.92 -4.43
C HIS A 187 9.41 -17.87 -5.30
N CYS A 188 10.18 -18.33 -6.28
CA CYS A 188 10.71 -17.48 -7.34
C CYS A 188 9.65 -17.30 -8.44
N GLY A 189 9.03 -16.13 -8.49
CA GLY A 189 7.94 -15.81 -9.42
C GLY A 189 7.17 -14.56 -9.00
N SER A 190 6.14 -14.21 -9.76
CA SER A 190 5.24 -13.12 -9.40
C SER A 190 3.81 -13.60 -9.36
N LEU A 191 3.07 -13.23 -8.32
CA LEU A 191 1.65 -13.52 -8.23
C LEU A 191 0.83 -12.57 -9.09
N GLY A 192 -0.05 -13.14 -9.91
CA GLY A 192 -1.12 -12.40 -10.59
C GLY A 192 -2.25 -12.01 -9.62
N VAL A 193 -3.19 -11.20 -10.11
CA VAL A 193 -4.36 -10.78 -9.32
C VAL A 193 -5.22 -11.99 -8.94
N ASP A 194 -5.43 -12.92 -9.86
CA ASP A 194 -6.24 -14.12 -9.61
C ASP A 194 -5.62 -15.03 -8.54
N GLU A 195 -4.30 -15.21 -8.57
CA GLU A 195 -3.59 -16.02 -7.56
C GLU A 195 -3.61 -15.33 -6.20
N LEU A 196 -3.42 -13.99 -6.15
CA LEU A 196 -3.58 -13.21 -4.93
C LEU A 196 -5.00 -13.34 -4.36
N ARG A 197 -6.03 -13.29 -5.21
CA ARG A 197 -7.42 -13.48 -4.82
C ARG A 197 -7.63 -14.87 -4.21
N GLN A 198 -7.14 -15.93 -4.88
CA GLN A 198 -7.25 -17.30 -4.37
C GLN A 198 -6.59 -17.45 -2.99
N LYS A 199 -5.38 -16.89 -2.81
CA LYS A 199 -4.68 -16.89 -1.52
C LYS A 199 -5.44 -16.13 -0.45
N PHE A 200 -6.06 -15.00 -0.80
CA PHE A 200 -6.88 -14.21 0.11
C PHE A 200 -8.17 -14.95 0.53
N GLU A 201 -8.86 -15.57 -0.43
CA GLU A 201 -10.07 -16.36 -0.18
C GLU A 201 -9.78 -17.62 0.66
N ALA A 202 -8.57 -18.19 0.55
CA ALA A 202 -8.08 -19.25 1.42
C ALA A 202 -7.74 -18.80 2.85
N GLY A 203 -7.92 -17.51 3.17
CA GLY A 203 -7.69 -16.93 4.50
C GLY A 203 -6.30 -16.33 4.69
N GLY A 204 -5.50 -16.22 3.63
CA GLY A 204 -4.24 -15.48 3.67
C GLY A 204 -4.45 -13.97 3.60
N ILE A 205 -3.54 -13.19 4.19
CA ILE A 205 -3.53 -11.73 4.07
C ILE A 205 -2.29 -11.29 3.28
N PRO A 206 -2.45 -10.85 2.02
CA PRO A 206 -1.34 -10.40 1.19
C PRO A 206 -0.82 -9.01 1.59
N LEU A 207 0.50 -8.90 1.71
CA LEU A 207 1.22 -7.64 1.63
C LEU A 207 1.93 -7.58 0.30
N VAL A 208 1.88 -6.41 -0.35
CA VAL A 208 2.42 -6.23 -1.69
C VAL A 208 3.36 -5.04 -1.71
N LEU A 209 4.55 -5.25 -2.26
CA LEU A 209 5.47 -4.17 -2.60
C LEU A 209 5.03 -3.54 -3.92
N ILE A 210 4.69 -2.25 -3.87
CA ILE A 210 4.29 -1.44 -5.02
C ILE A 210 5.24 -0.26 -5.23
N SER A 211 5.23 0.30 -6.43
CA SER A 211 5.75 1.65 -6.66
C SER A 211 4.67 2.68 -6.35
N SER A 212 5.02 3.66 -5.51
CA SER A 212 4.13 4.77 -5.14
C SER A 212 3.77 5.72 -6.28
N TYR A 213 4.40 5.62 -7.46
CA TYR A 213 4.29 6.62 -8.53
C TYR A 213 2.85 6.89 -8.99
N ARG A 214 2.03 5.85 -9.04
CA ARG A 214 0.63 5.98 -9.46
C ARG A 214 -0.26 6.60 -8.39
N ILE A 215 0.16 6.55 -7.13
CA ILE A 215 -0.59 7.08 -5.97
C ILE A 215 -0.14 8.51 -5.71
N TYR A 216 1.17 8.71 -5.48
CA TYR A 216 1.71 9.98 -5.00
C TYR A 216 2.42 10.82 -6.08
N GLY A 217 2.58 10.31 -7.30
CA GLY A 217 3.34 10.97 -8.38
C GLY A 217 4.87 10.85 -8.22
N GLU A 218 5.33 10.21 -7.15
CA GLU A 218 6.74 10.04 -6.80
C GLU A 218 7.15 8.56 -6.79
N ARG A 219 8.40 8.26 -7.18
CA ARG A 219 8.86 6.87 -7.30
C ARG A 219 9.67 6.45 -6.08
N PHE A 220 8.99 5.83 -5.11
CA PHE A 220 9.63 5.14 -3.99
C PHE A 220 8.98 3.75 -3.78
N PRO A 221 9.67 2.81 -3.12
CA PRO A 221 9.12 1.49 -2.82
C PRO A 221 8.15 1.63 -1.65
N HIS A 222 6.98 1.00 -1.75
CA HIS A 222 5.93 1.17 -0.75
C HIS A 222 5.20 -0.14 -0.49
N TRP A 223 4.95 -0.45 0.78
CA TRP A 223 4.21 -1.66 1.18
C TRP A 223 2.77 -1.31 1.49
N VAL A 224 1.85 -2.06 0.91
CA VAL A 224 0.41 -1.99 1.20
C VAL A 224 -0.11 -3.37 1.58
N VAL A 225 -1.21 -3.42 2.33
CA VAL A 225 -1.90 -4.68 2.66
C VAL A 225 -3.19 -4.78 1.85
N VAL A 226 -3.45 -5.95 1.28
CA VAL A 226 -4.67 -6.22 0.51
C VAL A 226 -5.83 -6.50 1.46
N THR A 227 -6.97 -5.87 1.20
CA THR A 227 -8.15 -5.91 2.07
C THR A 227 -9.37 -6.55 1.42
N GLY A 228 -9.32 -6.78 0.11
CA GLY A 228 -10.38 -7.47 -0.62
C GLY A 228 -10.23 -7.38 -2.13
N PHE A 229 -11.15 -8.01 -2.82
CA PHE A 229 -11.23 -8.06 -4.28
C PHE A 229 -12.69 -7.94 -4.70
N ASP A 230 -12.92 -7.35 -5.87
CA ASP A 230 -14.12 -7.57 -6.68
C ASP A 230 -13.69 -7.83 -8.14
N ASP A 231 -14.66 -7.88 -9.06
CA ASP A 231 -14.42 -8.18 -10.48
C ASP A 231 -13.54 -7.14 -11.21
N HIS A 232 -13.42 -5.92 -10.68
CA HIS A 232 -12.73 -4.81 -11.34
C HIS A 232 -11.50 -4.30 -10.57
N TYR A 233 -11.53 -4.42 -9.25
CA TYR A 233 -10.62 -3.79 -8.31
C TYR A 233 -10.00 -4.80 -7.33
N ILE A 234 -8.76 -4.52 -6.97
CA ILE A 234 -8.14 -5.00 -5.74
C ILE A 234 -8.16 -3.84 -4.75
N TYR A 235 -8.56 -4.13 -3.52
CA TYR A 235 -8.64 -3.13 -2.45
C TYR A 235 -7.44 -3.26 -1.54
N VAL A 236 -6.86 -2.13 -1.14
CA VAL A 236 -5.71 -2.09 -0.25
C VAL A 236 -5.89 -1.08 0.88
N HIS A 237 -5.21 -1.30 1.99
CA HIS A 237 -4.90 -0.25 2.94
C HIS A 237 -3.51 0.29 2.63
N ASP A 238 -3.46 1.60 2.40
CA ASP A 238 -2.21 2.33 2.33
C ASP A 238 -1.86 2.88 3.73
N PRO A 239 -0.76 2.45 4.35
CA PRO A 239 -0.39 2.96 5.67
C PRO A 239 0.04 4.43 5.66
N LEU A 240 0.41 5.00 4.50
CA LEU A 240 0.81 6.39 4.34
C LEU A 240 -0.42 7.27 4.08
N VAL A 241 -0.44 8.43 4.74
CA VAL A 241 -1.46 9.49 4.53
C VAL A 241 -0.70 10.79 4.30
N ASP A 242 -0.76 11.33 3.08
CA ASP A 242 -0.12 12.59 2.72
C ASP A 242 -1.01 13.78 3.13
N ALA A 243 -0.98 14.10 4.43
CA ALA A 243 -1.77 15.20 5.00
C ALA A 243 -1.41 16.57 4.40
N GLU A 244 -0.18 16.75 3.91
CA GLU A 244 0.25 17.99 3.24
C GLU A 244 -0.44 18.17 1.87
N LYS A 245 -0.75 17.07 1.18
CA LYS A 245 -1.60 17.07 -0.03
C LYS A 245 -3.10 17.01 0.28
N GLY A 246 -3.49 17.09 1.55
CA GLY A 246 -4.88 17.07 2.00
C GLY A 246 -5.52 15.69 2.04
N GLU A 247 -4.73 14.62 1.99
CA GLU A 247 -5.25 13.26 2.15
C GLU A 247 -5.72 13.03 3.59
N THR A 248 -6.79 12.26 3.70
CA THR A 248 -7.33 11.80 4.98
C THR A 248 -7.16 10.30 5.10
N VAL A 249 -7.27 9.79 6.32
CA VAL A 249 -7.30 8.33 6.58
C VAL A 249 -8.33 7.62 5.70
N THR A 250 -9.47 8.24 5.41
CA THR A 250 -10.51 7.63 4.56
C THR A 250 -10.10 7.45 3.10
N ASP A 251 -9.09 8.18 2.64
CA ASP A 251 -8.56 8.06 1.28
C ASP A 251 -7.63 6.85 1.16
N SER A 252 -6.85 6.59 2.22
CA SER A 252 -5.89 5.47 2.32
C SER A 252 -6.52 4.15 2.79
N VAL A 253 -7.69 4.21 3.44
CA VAL A 253 -8.47 3.03 3.82
C VAL A 253 -9.24 2.49 2.60
N ASN A 254 -9.09 1.18 2.41
CA ASN A 254 -9.78 0.37 1.39
C ASN A 254 -9.74 1.01 0.00
N MET A 255 -8.56 1.48 -0.40
CA MET A 255 -8.33 2.14 -1.67
C MET A 255 -8.50 1.15 -2.82
N PRO A 256 -9.41 1.40 -3.77
CA PRO A 256 -9.57 0.56 -4.96
C PRO A 256 -8.44 0.82 -5.95
N ILE A 257 -7.85 -0.24 -6.48
CA ILE A 257 -6.87 -0.21 -7.57
C ILE A 257 -7.40 -1.13 -8.68
N PRO A 258 -7.60 -0.63 -9.91
CA PRO A 258 -8.01 -1.49 -11.03
C PRO A 258 -7.02 -2.64 -11.25
N HIS A 259 -7.49 -3.85 -11.53
CA HIS A 259 -6.60 -5.03 -11.72
C HIS A 259 -5.48 -4.77 -12.74
N ARG A 260 -5.81 -4.10 -13.86
CA ARG A 260 -4.86 -3.74 -14.92
C ARG A 260 -3.76 -2.78 -14.46
N GLU A 261 -4.07 -1.88 -13.53
CA GLU A 261 -3.11 -0.93 -12.98
C GLU A 261 -2.29 -1.55 -11.86
N PHE A 262 -2.89 -2.44 -11.05
CA PHE A 262 -2.18 -3.16 -10.00
C PHE A 262 -0.98 -3.94 -10.54
N GLN A 263 -1.13 -4.66 -11.66
CA GLN A 263 0.00 -5.38 -12.29
C GLN A 263 1.16 -4.44 -12.70
N ARG A 264 0.85 -3.18 -13.03
CA ARG A 264 1.85 -2.16 -13.39
C ARG A 264 2.51 -1.55 -12.16
N MET A 265 1.77 -1.47 -11.05
CA MET A 265 2.19 -0.92 -9.76
C MET A 265 3.00 -1.90 -8.92
N ALA A 266 2.69 -3.19 -8.98
CA ALA A 266 3.35 -4.27 -8.23
C ALA A 266 4.72 -4.64 -8.84
N ARG A 267 5.56 -3.63 -9.04
CA ARG A 267 6.97 -3.71 -9.45
C ARG A 267 7.70 -2.42 -9.10
N TYR A 268 8.96 -2.51 -8.73
CA TYR A 268 9.77 -1.36 -8.34
C TYR A 268 11.16 -1.34 -9.00
N GLY A 269 11.67 -0.15 -9.28
CA GLY A 269 13.04 0.04 -9.76
C GLY A 269 13.30 -0.44 -11.19
N LYS A 270 14.58 -0.39 -11.61
CA LYS A 270 15.02 -0.79 -12.96
C LYS A 270 14.89 -2.29 -13.20
N ALA A 271 15.15 -3.08 -12.16
CA ALA A 271 14.98 -4.53 -12.18
C ALA A 271 13.51 -4.98 -12.11
N ALA A 272 12.56 -4.03 -11.96
CA ALA A 272 11.14 -4.32 -11.80
C ALA A 272 10.88 -5.34 -10.67
N GLN A 273 11.55 -5.17 -9.53
CA GLN A 273 11.46 -6.06 -8.39
C GLN A 273 10.02 -6.15 -7.91
N LYS A 274 9.55 -7.37 -7.69
CA LYS A 274 8.22 -7.69 -7.19
C LYS A 274 8.39 -8.47 -5.92
N ALA A 275 7.63 -8.12 -4.90
CA ALA A 275 7.57 -8.87 -3.68
C ALA A 275 6.14 -8.93 -3.16
N VAL A 276 5.72 -10.14 -2.78
CA VAL A 276 4.46 -10.39 -2.09
C VAL A 276 4.74 -11.29 -0.90
N LEU A 277 4.18 -10.94 0.25
CA LEU A 277 4.11 -11.82 1.42
C LEU A 277 2.66 -12.22 1.61
N ILE A 278 2.39 -13.52 1.74
CA ILE A 278 1.07 -14.00 2.15
C ILE A 278 1.19 -14.49 3.58
N LEU A 279 0.53 -13.81 4.52
CA LEU A 279 0.49 -14.25 5.92
C LEU A 279 -0.73 -15.12 6.17
N TYR A 280 -0.56 -16.13 7.01
CA TYR A 280 -1.64 -16.99 7.50
C TYR A 280 -1.59 -17.09 9.02
N ARG A 281 -2.75 -17.40 9.60
CA ARG A 281 -2.81 -17.78 11.01
C ARG A 281 -2.02 -19.07 11.19
N SER A 282 -1.08 -19.07 12.13
CA SER A 282 -0.27 -20.25 12.38
C SER A 282 -1.11 -21.40 12.93
N GLN A 283 -0.85 -22.60 12.40
CA GLN A 283 -1.37 -23.85 12.96
C GLN A 283 -0.50 -24.38 14.10
N ARG A 284 0.64 -23.74 14.38
CA ARG A 284 1.58 -24.15 15.43
C ARG A 284 1.04 -23.72 16.78
N ARG A 285 1.00 -24.65 17.75
CA ARG A 285 0.69 -24.31 19.14
C ARG A 285 1.71 -23.25 19.62
N PRO A 286 1.28 -22.19 20.33
CA PRO A 286 2.23 -21.26 20.93
C PRO A 286 3.11 -22.05 21.90
N GLU A 287 4.41 -22.13 21.61
CA GLU A 287 5.39 -22.54 22.62
C GLU A 287 5.39 -21.45 23.68
N LEU A 288 5.05 -21.83 24.92
CA LEU A 288 5.14 -20.94 26.06
C LEU A 288 6.57 -20.39 26.14
N PRO A 289 6.77 -19.07 26.27
CA PRO A 289 8.12 -18.54 26.40
C PRO A 289 8.82 -19.20 27.58
N THR A 290 10.01 -19.74 27.36
CA THR A 290 10.90 -20.15 28.44
C THR A 290 11.24 -18.89 29.20
N LEU A 291 10.64 -18.72 30.38
CA LEU A 291 10.96 -17.63 31.30
C LEU A 291 12.44 -17.77 31.68
N PHE A 292 13.25 -16.78 31.31
CA PHE A 292 14.58 -16.54 31.86
C PHE A 292 14.50 -15.49 32.95
#